data_AF-A0A937YSY9-F1
#
_entry.id   AF-A0A937YSY9-F1
#
_cell.length_a   1.000
_cell.length_b   1.000
_cell.length_c   1.000
_cell.angle_alpha   90.00
_cell.angle_beta   90.00
_cell.angle_gamma   90.00
#
_symmetry.space_group_name_H-M   'P 1'
#
loop_
_entity.id
_entity.type
_entity.pdbx_description
1 polymer ?
#
loop_
_entity_poly.entity_id
_entity_poly.type
_entity_poly.pdbx_seq_one_letter_code
_entity_poly.pdbx_strand_id
1 'polypeptide(L)'
;MPARKPLRVGLVRCDTHGFYFGAQMDAKHLVPAKLVEHDYIVAHYYQDIYNPLKLDKLPQVAGMRIVKCYDDDRRRAEQFAETFSGAPQVCDNIADMV
;
A
#
# COMPACT_ATOMS: atom_id res chain seq x y z
N MET A 1 -20.91 11.63 14.35
CA MET A 1 -19.76 11.16 15.16
C MET A 1 -18.50 11.83 14.63
N PRO A 2 -17.62 12.40 15.47
CA PRO A 2 -16.36 12.97 14.96
C PRO A 2 -15.55 11.86 14.31
N ALA A 3 -14.98 12.13 13.12
CA ALA A 3 -14.12 11.18 12.43
C ALA A 3 -12.92 10.85 13.33
N ARG A 4 -12.79 9.57 13.73
CA ARG A 4 -11.59 9.11 14.45
C ARG A 4 -10.37 9.33 13.57
N LYS A 5 -9.31 9.92 14.13
CA LYS A 5 -8.02 10.02 13.44
C LYS A 5 -7.56 8.60 13.06
N PRO A 6 -7.06 8.39 11.83
CA PRO A 6 -6.61 7.08 11.39
C PRO A 6 -5.39 6.63 12.21
N LEU A 7 -5.30 5.32 12.45
CA LEU A 7 -4.10 4.69 12.97
C LEU A 7 -2.98 4.85 11.94
N ARG A 8 -1.86 5.40 12.38
CA ARG A 8 -0.67 5.59 11.55
C ARG A 8 0.12 4.29 11.56
N VAL A 9 0.36 3.72 10.39
CA VAL A 9 1.03 2.43 10.22
C VAL A 9 2.37 2.64 9.52
N GLY A 10 3.40 2.01 10.06
CA GLY A 10 4.67 1.80 9.37
C GLY A 10 4.70 0.40 8.78
N LEU A 11 5.07 0.26 7.50
CA LEU A 11 5.23 -1.03 6.85
C LEU A 11 6.70 -1.41 6.72
N VAL A 12 7.09 -2.55 7.27
CA VAL A 12 8.42 -3.14 7.11
C VAL A 12 8.30 -4.32 6.16
N ARG A 13 9.19 -4.37 5.16
CA ARG A 13 9.19 -5.31 4.03
C ARG A 13 8.09 -4.99 3.01
N CYS A 14 8.49 -4.27 1.96
CA CYS A 14 7.66 -3.79 0.86
C CYS A 14 7.59 -4.82 -0.27
N ASP A 15 7.43 -6.10 0.09
CA ASP A 15 7.25 -7.20 -0.86
C ASP A 15 5.76 -7.45 -1.15
N THR A 16 5.45 -8.52 -1.89
CA THR A 16 4.08 -8.90 -2.27
C THR A 16 3.12 -8.97 -1.09
N HIS A 17 3.56 -9.38 0.10
CA HIS A 17 2.68 -9.36 1.28
C HIS A 17 2.42 -7.94 1.77
N GLY A 18 3.45 -7.09 1.71
CA GLY A 18 3.33 -5.66 1.94
C GLY A 18 2.27 -5.04 1.05
N PHE A 19 2.32 -5.28 -0.27
CA PHE A 19 1.31 -4.83 -1.22
C PHE A 19 -0.08 -5.41 -0.91
N TYR A 20 -0.16 -6.72 -0.65
CA TYR A 20 -1.42 -7.41 -0.40
C TYR A 20 -2.17 -6.82 0.80
N PHE A 21 -1.51 -6.71 1.96
CA PHE A 21 -2.13 -6.16 3.16
C PHE A 21 -2.22 -4.64 3.12
N GLY A 22 -1.23 -3.96 2.55
CA GLY A 22 -1.23 -2.51 2.42
C GLY A 22 -2.41 -2.00 1.60
N ALA A 23 -2.74 -2.67 0.50
CA ALA A 23 -3.91 -2.37 -0.31
C ALA A 23 -5.21 -2.44 0.50
N GLN A 24 -5.32 -3.39 1.44
CA GLN A 24 -6.50 -3.53 2.29
C GLN A 24 -6.54 -2.46 3.39
N MET A 25 -5.40 -2.14 3.98
CA MET A 25 -5.27 -1.16 5.08
C MET A 25 -5.45 0.28 4.62
N ASP A 26 -4.99 0.62 3.41
CA ASP A 26 -4.98 2.00 2.91
C ASP A 26 -5.57 2.12 1.49
N ALA A 27 -6.63 1.36 1.24
CA ALA A 27 -7.35 1.32 -0.05
C ALA A 27 -7.72 2.70 -0.59
N LYS A 28 -7.96 3.68 0.30
CA LYS A 28 -8.33 5.06 -0.09
C LYS A 28 -7.20 5.80 -0.82
N HIS A 29 -5.93 5.49 -0.52
CA HIS A 29 -4.78 6.15 -1.13
C HIS A 29 -4.07 5.26 -2.17
N LEU A 30 -4.58 4.04 -2.37
CA LEU A 30 -4.10 3.12 -3.38
C LEU A 30 -4.33 3.67 -4.79
N VAL A 31 -3.30 3.61 -5.63
CA VAL A 31 -3.35 3.94 -7.06
C VAL A 31 -3.37 2.64 -7.85
N PRO A 32 -4.51 2.20 -8.40
CA PRO A 32 -4.62 0.88 -9.06
C PRO A 32 -3.61 0.67 -10.18
N ALA A 33 -3.34 1.68 -10.99
CA ALA A 33 -2.36 1.60 -12.07
C ALA A 33 -0.94 1.30 -11.55
N LYS A 34 -0.57 1.87 -10.39
CA LYS A 34 0.72 1.62 -9.74
C LYS A 34 0.78 0.25 -9.08
N LEU A 35 -0.33 -0.23 -8.52
CA LEU A 35 -0.41 -1.60 -8.04
C LEU A 35 -0.20 -2.61 -9.18
N VAL A 36 -0.83 -2.39 -10.34
CA VAL A 36 -0.64 -3.23 -11.54
C VAL A 36 0.82 -3.18 -12.03
N GLU A 37 1.44 -1.99 -12.02
CA GLU A 37 2.84 -1.79 -12.43
C GLU A 37 3.84 -2.49 -11.50
N HIS A 38 3.65 -2.34 -10.19
CA HIS A 38 4.66 -2.71 -9.19
C HIS A 38 4.44 -4.09 -8.57
N ASP A 39 3.19 -4.57 -8.51
CA ASP A 39 2.87 -5.94 -8.08
C ASP A 39 1.61 -6.48 -8.79
N TYR A 40 1.83 -6.96 -10.03
CA TYR A 40 0.77 -7.53 -10.86
C TYR A 40 0.08 -8.75 -10.21
N ILE A 41 0.79 -9.48 -9.34
CA ILE A 41 0.26 -10.66 -8.66
C ILE A 41 -0.83 -10.21 -7.68
N VAL A 42 -0.53 -9.20 -6.87
CA VAL A 42 -1.51 -8.60 -5.94
C VAL A 42 -2.67 -7.97 -6.70
N ALA A 43 -2.40 -7.23 -7.78
CA ALA A 43 -3.46 -6.67 -8.61
C ALA A 43 -4.42 -7.77 -9.13
N HIS A 44 -3.88 -8.92 -9.54
CA HIS A 44 -4.67 -10.03 -10.08
C HIS A 44 -5.66 -10.62 -9.07
N TYR A 45 -5.34 -10.62 -7.77
CA TYR A 45 -6.26 -11.07 -6.73
C TYR A 45 -7.48 -10.17 -6.59
N TYR A 46 -7.34 -8.87 -6.88
CA TYR A 46 -8.38 -7.88 -6.60
C TYR A 46 -9.15 -7.40 -7.83
N GLN A 47 -8.57 -7.54 -9.02
CA GLN A 47 -9.12 -6.96 -10.23
C GLN A 47 -10.42 -7.61 -10.72
N ASP A 48 -11.21 -6.77 -11.38
CA ASP A 48 -12.31 -7.16 -12.26
C ASP A 48 -11.79 -7.79 -13.56
N ILE A 49 -12.62 -8.65 -14.18
CA ILE A 49 -12.23 -9.39 -15.38
C ILE A 49 -12.26 -8.55 -16.67
N TYR A 50 -12.96 -7.41 -16.67
CA TYR A 50 -13.09 -6.53 -17.84
C TYR A 50 -12.25 -5.26 -17.72
N ASN A 51 -11.94 -4.82 -16.49
CA ASN A 51 -11.08 -3.67 -16.27
C ASN A 51 -10.07 -3.95 -15.13
N PRO A 52 -8.76 -4.09 -15.45
CA PRO A 52 -7.74 -4.41 -14.45
C PRO A 52 -7.53 -3.32 -13.40
N LEU A 53 -8.01 -2.09 -13.66
CA LEU A 53 -7.92 -0.96 -12.73
C LEU A 53 -9.10 -0.89 -11.75
N LYS A 54 -10.15 -1.69 -11.98
CA LYS A 54 -11.25 -1.84 -11.02
C LYS A 54 -10.92 -2.97 -10.06
N LEU A 55 -10.69 -2.63 -8.79
CA LEU A 55 -10.29 -3.58 -7.75
C LEU A 55 -11.50 -4.01 -6.90
N ASP A 56 -12.58 -4.45 -7.54
CA ASP A 56 -13.88 -4.70 -6.91
C ASP A 56 -13.86 -5.81 -5.84
N LYS A 57 -12.85 -6.70 -5.88
CA LYS A 57 -12.67 -7.78 -4.90
C LYS A 57 -11.77 -7.38 -3.73
N LEU A 58 -11.23 -6.16 -3.70
CA LEU A 58 -10.34 -5.69 -2.63
C LEU A 58 -11.12 -5.52 -1.31
N PRO A 59 -10.85 -6.32 -0.26
CA PRO A 59 -11.43 -6.08 1.05
C PRO A 59 -10.81 -4.81 1.67
N GLN A 60 -11.64 -3.94 2.24
CA GLN A 60 -11.19 -2.69 2.83
C GLN A 60 -11.21 -2.77 4.36
N VAL A 61 -10.06 -2.51 4.98
CA VAL A 61 -9.92 -2.38 6.43
C VAL A 61 -9.86 -0.89 6.77
N ALA A 62 -10.97 -0.37 7.30
CA ALA A 62 -11.09 1.06 7.59
C ALA A 62 -10.23 1.49 8.80
N GLY A 63 -9.84 2.77 8.81
CA GLY A 63 -9.26 3.43 9.98
C GLY A 63 -7.75 3.35 10.08
N MET A 64 -7.05 2.90 9.05
CA MET A 64 -5.59 2.89 8.96
C MET A 64 -5.10 3.84 7.87
N ARG A 65 -3.85 4.29 8.01
CA ARG A 65 -3.10 5.03 6.98
C ARG A 65 -1.64 4.65 7.06
N ILE A 66 -1.06 4.26 5.93
CA ILE A 66 0.36 3.92 5.85
C ILE A 66 1.13 5.23 5.69
N VAL A 67 2.04 5.52 6.63
CA VAL A 67 2.74 6.81 6.70
C VAL A 67 4.24 6.69 6.52
N LYS A 68 4.79 5.50 6.74
CA LYS A 68 6.22 5.19 6.57
C LYS A 68 6.37 3.78 6.00
N CYS A 69 7.41 3.55 5.23
CA CYS A 69 7.75 2.24 4.71
C CYS A 69 9.26 2.03 4.68
N TYR A 70 9.69 0.80 4.89
CA TYR A 70 11.08 0.37 4.83
C TYR A 70 11.19 -0.98 4.14
N ASP A 71 12.22 -1.12 3.32
CA ASP A 71 12.69 -2.39 2.77
C ASP A 71 14.22 -2.33 2.63
N ASP A 72 14.89 -3.48 2.73
CA ASP A 72 16.34 -3.56 2.52
C ASP A 72 16.70 -3.19 1.06
N ASP A 73 15.79 -3.46 0.11
CA ASP A 73 15.85 -2.93 -1.26
C ASP A 73 15.05 -1.63 -1.35
N ARG A 74 15.76 -0.48 -1.29
CA ARG A 74 15.16 0.86 -1.37
C ARG A 74 14.18 1.00 -2.53
N ARG A 75 14.49 0.41 -3.70
CA ARG A 75 13.64 0.51 -4.89
C ARG A 75 12.26 -0.09 -4.62
N ARG A 76 12.16 -1.17 -3.83
CA ARG A 76 10.87 -1.77 -3.44
C ARG A 76 10.09 -0.84 -2.53
N ALA A 77 10.74 -0.18 -1.59
CA ALA A 77 10.09 0.81 -0.73
C ALA A 77 9.56 2.01 -1.52
N GLU A 78 10.31 2.48 -2.53
CA GLU A 78 9.87 3.55 -3.44
C GLU A 78 8.65 3.12 -4.28
N GLN A 79 8.71 1.94 -4.92
CA GLN A 79 7.58 1.37 -5.67
C GLN A 79 6.33 1.17 -4.80
N PHE A 80 6.53 0.72 -3.58
CA PHE A 80 5.47 0.59 -2.60
C PHE A 80 4.87 1.95 -2.25
N ALA A 81 5.68 2.94 -1.91
CA ALA A 81 5.21 4.29 -1.61
C ALA A 81 4.42 4.91 -2.79
N GLU A 82 4.91 4.78 -4.03
CA GLU A 82 4.21 5.23 -5.24
C GLU A 82 2.82 4.61 -5.38
N THR A 83 2.67 3.35 -5.00
CA THR A 83 1.39 2.62 -5.04
C THR A 83 0.35 3.21 -4.10
N PHE A 84 0.77 3.92 -3.06
CA PHE A 84 -0.09 4.63 -2.12
C PHE A 84 -0.02 6.16 -2.32
N SER A 85 -0.03 6.60 -3.58
CA SER A 85 0.01 8.02 -3.96
C SER A 85 1.27 8.77 -3.51
N GLY A 86 2.37 8.06 -3.26
CA GLY A 86 3.61 8.62 -2.70
C GLY A 86 3.48 9.09 -1.25
N ALA A 87 2.41 8.69 -0.54
CA ALA A 87 2.13 9.16 0.81
C ALA A 87 3.04 8.57 1.90
N PRO A 88 3.44 7.28 1.86
CA PRO A 88 4.38 6.73 2.82
C PRO A 88 5.78 7.34 2.61
N GLN A 89 6.39 7.83 3.69
CA GLN A 89 7.79 8.21 3.66
C GLN A 89 8.66 6.94 3.52
N VAL A 90 9.56 6.92 2.53
CA VAL A 90 10.59 5.88 2.41
C VAL A 90 11.67 6.13 3.45
N CYS A 91 11.88 5.17 4.34
CA CYS A 91 12.87 5.19 5.40
C CYS A 91 14.15 4.50 4.94
N ASP A 92 15.32 5.01 5.36
CA ASP A 92 16.62 4.44 5.00
C ASP A 92 17.00 3.27 5.92
N ASN A 93 16.47 3.26 7.14
CA ASN A 93 16.67 2.20 8.11
C ASN A 93 15.41 2.01 8.99
N ILE A 94 15.34 0.88 9.69
CA ILE A 94 14.21 0.55 10.58
C ILE A 94 14.04 1.59 11.71
N ALA A 95 15.12 2.20 12.21
CA ALA A 95 15.02 3.18 13.29
C ALA A 95 14.29 4.46 12.85
N ASP A 96 14.29 4.78 11.55
CA ASP A 96 13.52 5.91 11.00
C ASP A 96 12.00 5.66 11.00
N MET A 97 11.55 4.42 11.26
CA MET A 97 10.13 4.03 11.24
C MET A 97 9.34 4.48 12.48
N VAL A 98 10.03 4.91 13.54
CA VAL A 98 9.44 5.33 14.83
C VAL A 98 8.76 6.70 14.74
#